data_AF-A0A1D6E4Q3-F1
#
_entry.id   AF-A0A1D6E4Q3-F1
#
_cell.length_a   1.000
_cell.length_b   1.000
_cell.length_c   1.000
_cell.angle_alpha   90.00
_cell.angle_beta   90.00
_cell.angle_gamma   90.00
#
_symmetry.space_group_name_H-M   'P 1'
#
loop_
_entity.id
_entity.type
_entity.pdbx_description
1 polymer ?
#
loop_
_entity_poly.entity_id
_entity_poly.type
_entity_poly.pdbx_seq_one_letter_code
_entity_poly.pdbx_strand_id
1 'polypeptide(L)'
;MLDRARLTATFRLVVLGGNAYVQRFRPAFQTRDLFTIWGVLQLLRRHPGRVPDLDLMFDTVDWPVVRSHLYRGKNAEMLPPLFRYCGDDKTLDIVFPDWSFWGWPEINIKPWDALKEDLKAGNNRVRWMDREPYAYWKGNPSVSGTRKELVKCNVSSTHDWNARIYAQVTYFCSLFIPSPQ
;
A
#
# COMPACT_ATOMS: atom_id res chain seq x y z
N MET A 1 7.17 -24.34 -0.28
CA MET A 1 6.95 -22.94 -0.72
C MET A 1 6.09 -22.15 0.25
N LEU A 2 4.87 -22.61 0.59
CA LEU A 2 3.94 -21.88 1.48
C LEU A 2 4.45 -21.65 2.91
N ASP A 3 5.15 -22.62 3.51
CA ASP A 3 5.70 -22.44 4.86
C ASP A 3 6.75 -21.31 4.93
N ARG A 4 7.51 -21.09 3.85
CA ARG A 4 8.44 -19.96 3.75
C ARG A 4 7.68 -18.64 3.63
N ALA A 5 6.62 -18.59 2.82
CA ALA A 5 5.79 -17.40 2.68
C ALA A 5 5.14 -17.01 4.03
N ARG A 6 4.76 -18.01 4.85
CA ARG A 6 4.16 -17.80 6.17
C ARG A 6 5.07 -17.04 7.15
N LEU A 7 6.39 -17.11 6.99
CA LEU A 7 7.33 -16.37 7.84
C LEU A 7 7.10 -14.85 7.77
N THR A 8 6.73 -14.35 6.59
CA THR A 8 6.49 -12.92 6.33
C THR A 8 5.01 -12.58 6.13
N ALA A 9 4.15 -13.54 5.82
CA ALA A 9 2.74 -13.28 5.60
C ALA A 9 2.05 -12.68 6.84
N THR A 10 1.20 -11.69 6.60
CA THR A 10 0.23 -11.16 7.56
C THR A 10 -0.98 -12.10 7.65
N PHE A 11 -1.49 -12.54 6.51
CA PHE A 11 -2.64 -13.45 6.43
C PHE A 11 -2.55 -14.37 5.21
N ARG A 12 -3.25 -15.50 5.28
CA ARG A 12 -3.52 -16.42 4.18
C ARG A 12 -4.97 -16.27 3.77
N LEU A 13 -5.23 -16.20 2.48
CA LEU A 13 -6.55 -16.20 1.88
C LEU A 13 -6.68 -17.41 0.96
N VAL A 14 -7.71 -18.20 1.20
CA VAL A 14 -8.03 -19.37 0.40
C VAL A 14 -9.40 -19.16 -0.24
N VAL A 15 -9.49 -19.36 -1.55
CA VAL A 15 -10.77 -19.44 -2.26
C VAL A 15 -11.03 -20.91 -2.55
N LEU A 16 -12.17 -21.44 -2.10
CA LEU A 16 -12.60 -22.82 -2.38
C LEU A 16 -14.08 -22.82 -2.74
N GLY A 17 -14.41 -23.31 -3.94
CA GLY A 17 -15.79 -23.39 -4.42
C GLY A 17 -16.49 -22.04 -4.42
N GLY A 18 -15.76 -20.96 -4.71
CA GLY A 18 -16.27 -19.57 -4.71
C GLY A 18 -16.41 -18.91 -3.33
N ASN A 19 -16.02 -19.59 -2.25
CA ASN A 19 -16.03 -19.04 -0.89
C ASN A 19 -14.62 -18.64 -0.45
N ALA A 20 -14.49 -17.48 0.19
CA ALA A 20 -13.22 -17.00 0.74
C ALA A 20 -13.08 -17.37 2.21
N TYR A 21 -11.93 -17.94 2.56
CA TYR A 21 -11.51 -18.29 3.91
C TYR A 21 -10.23 -17.53 4.24
N VAL A 22 -10.15 -16.94 5.44
CA VAL A 22 -9.02 -16.12 5.85
C VAL A 22 -8.45 -16.63 7.16
N GLN A 23 -7.13 -16.87 7.18
CA GLN A 23 -6.37 -17.13 8.38
C GLN A 23 -5.38 -15.99 8.61
N ARG A 24 -5.52 -15.26 9.71
CA ARG A 24 -4.56 -14.22 10.10
C ARG A 24 -3.43 -14.84 10.91
N PHE A 25 -2.19 -14.56 10.53
CA PHE A 25 -1.00 -15.01 11.26
C PHE A 25 -0.51 -13.95 12.25
N ARG A 26 -0.70 -12.67 11.92
CA ARG A 26 -0.31 -11.53 12.74
C ARG A 26 -1.20 -10.32 12.44
N PRO A 27 -1.23 -9.30 13.32
CA PRO A 27 -1.94 -8.07 13.06
C PRO A 27 -1.43 -7.38 11.80
N ALA A 28 -2.36 -6.88 10.98
CA ALA A 28 -2.03 -5.96 9.90
C ALA A 28 -1.76 -4.57 10.45
N PHE A 29 -0.97 -3.78 9.72
CA PHE A 29 -0.92 -2.34 9.99
C PHE A 29 -2.27 -1.75 9.65
N GLN A 30 -3.00 -1.22 10.65
CA GLN A 30 -4.32 -0.61 10.45
C GLN A 30 -5.28 -1.55 9.69
N THR A 31 -6.23 -1.02 8.92
CA THR A 31 -7.24 -1.81 8.18
C THR A 31 -6.77 -2.32 6.82
N ARG A 32 -5.46 -2.41 6.57
CA ARG A 32 -4.93 -2.81 5.25
C ARG A 32 -5.35 -4.21 4.81
N ASP A 33 -5.38 -5.18 5.73
CA ASP A 33 -5.84 -6.54 5.41
C ASP A 33 -7.33 -6.55 5.09
N LEU A 34 -8.14 -5.82 5.86
CA LEU A 34 -9.59 -5.74 5.69
C LEU A 34 -9.97 -5.27 4.28
N PHE A 35 -9.35 -4.20 3.80
CA PHE A 35 -9.63 -3.66 2.46
C PHE A 35 -9.09 -4.54 1.33
N THR A 36 -7.96 -5.21 1.53
CA THR A 36 -7.47 -6.22 0.57
C THR A 36 -8.44 -7.40 0.47
N ILE A 37 -8.92 -7.91 1.61
CA ILE A 37 -9.95 -8.97 1.66
C ILE A 37 -11.24 -8.48 0.98
N TRP A 38 -11.65 -7.23 1.24
CA TRP A 38 -12.81 -6.61 0.59
C TRP A 38 -12.68 -6.59 -0.94
N GLY A 39 -11.50 -6.28 -1.46
CA GLY A 39 -11.23 -6.34 -2.89
C GLY A 39 -11.42 -7.72 -3.49
N VAL A 40 -10.94 -8.76 -2.81
CA VAL A 40 -11.15 -10.16 -3.22
C VAL A 40 -12.62 -10.55 -3.16
N LEU A 41 -13.35 -10.14 -2.12
CA LEU A 41 -14.80 -10.39 -2.02
C LEU A 41 -15.57 -9.72 -3.17
N GLN A 42 -15.18 -8.52 -3.59
CA GLN A 42 -15.79 -7.89 -4.76
C GLN A 42 -15.50 -8.66 -6.05
N LEU A 43 -14.28 -9.18 -6.22
CA LEU A 43 -13.92 -10.02 -7.37
C LEU A 43 -14.82 -11.27 -7.44
N LEU A 44 -14.98 -11.98 -6.32
CA LEU A 44 -15.83 -13.17 -6.21
C LEU A 44 -17.30 -12.85 -6.54
N ARG A 45 -17.81 -11.72 -6.03
CA ARG A 45 -19.19 -11.27 -6.29
C ARG A 45 -19.41 -10.85 -7.75
N ARG A 46 -18.43 -10.20 -8.37
CA ARG A 46 -18.52 -9.73 -9.77
C ARG A 46 -18.37 -10.88 -10.76
N HIS A 47 -17.64 -11.94 -10.40
CA HIS A 47 -17.39 -13.08 -11.28
C HIS A 47 -17.70 -14.43 -10.61
N PRO A 48 -18.98 -14.71 -10.25
CA PRO A 48 -19.36 -15.97 -9.60
C PRO A 48 -18.99 -17.17 -10.47
N GLY A 49 -18.38 -18.21 -9.86
CA GLY A 49 -17.98 -19.45 -10.53
C GLY A 49 -16.83 -19.32 -11.53
N ARG A 50 -16.26 -18.12 -11.73
CA ARG A 50 -15.14 -17.88 -12.65
C ARG A 50 -13.80 -17.69 -11.95
N VAL A 51 -13.81 -17.37 -10.66
CA VAL A 51 -12.59 -17.32 -9.86
C VAL A 51 -12.24 -18.76 -9.46
N PRO A 52 -11.07 -19.27 -9.84
CA PRO A 52 -10.67 -20.64 -9.49
C PRO A 52 -10.41 -20.78 -7.99
N ASP A 53 -10.22 -22.01 -7.56
CA ASP A 53 -9.69 -22.27 -6.23
C ASP A 53 -8.25 -21.74 -6.12
N LEU A 54 -7.96 -21.02 -5.04
CA LEU A 54 -6.72 -20.27 -4.85
C LEU A 54 -6.21 -20.41 -3.42
N ASP A 55 -4.90 -20.37 -3.25
CA ASP A 55 -4.21 -20.33 -1.95
C ASP A 55 -3.15 -19.24 -1.96
N LEU A 56 -3.46 -18.11 -1.34
CA LEU A 56 -2.71 -16.86 -1.45
C LEU A 56 -2.15 -16.44 -0.09
N MET A 57 -0.88 -16.06 -0.06
CA MET A 57 -0.22 -15.50 1.12
C MET A 57 -0.01 -14.00 0.92
N PHE A 58 -0.50 -13.18 1.83
CA PHE A 58 -0.38 -11.72 1.75
C PHE A 58 0.50 -11.18 2.87
N ASP A 59 1.45 -10.30 2.54
CA ASP A 59 2.14 -9.45 3.51
C ASP A 59 1.74 -8.00 3.28
N THR A 60 1.19 -7.39 4.34
CA THR A 60 0.56 -6.07 4.27
C THR A 60 1.46 -4.89 4.63
N VAL A 61 2.76 -5.13 4.81
CA VAL A 61 3.76 -4.10 5.12
C VAL A 61 4.26 -3.40 3.84
N ASP A 62 4.91 -2.25 4.00
CA ASP A 62 5.29 -1.35 2.90
C ASP A 62 6.37 -1.90 1.96
N TRP A 63 7.37 -2.63 2.47
CA TRP A 63 8.57 -2.99 1.70
C TRP A 63 8.52 -4.42 1.15
N PRO A 64 8.98 -4.68 -0.09
CA PRO A 64 9.07 -6.03 -0.63
C PRO A 64 10.19 -6.83 0.06
N VAL A 65 10.03 -8.16 0.15
CA VAL A 65 10.90 -9.00 1.02
C VAL A 65 11.45 -10.25 0.34
N VAL A 66 10.90 -10.68 -0.79
CA VAL A 66 11.34 -11.89 -1.50
C VAL A 66 12.53 -11.53 -2.40
N ARG A 67 13.73 -11.41 -1.82
CA ARG A 67 14.93 -10.95 -2.55
C ARG A 67 15.39 -11.97 -3.60
N SER A 68 15.50 -11.52 -4.85
CA SER A 68 15.76 -12.39 -6.02
C SER A 68 17.07 -13.18 -5.93
N HIS A 69 18.13 -12.60 -5.34
CA HIS A 69 19.42 -13.27 -5.18
C HIS A 69 19.37 -14.50 -4.26
N LEU A 70 18.38 -14.60 -3.38
CA LEU A 70 18.24 -15.74 -2.45
C LEU A 70 17.59 -16.97 -3.10
N TYR A 71 16.88 -16.78 -4.22
CA TYR A 71 16.05 -17.80 -4.86
C TYR A 71 16.55 -18.16 -6.26
N ARG A 72 17.87 -18.40 -6.40
CA ARG A 72 18.52 -18.82 -7.65
C ARG A 72 18.98 -20.28 -7.58
N GLY A 73 19.10 -20.92 -8.73
CA GLY A 73 19.59 -22.30 -8.85
C GLY A 73 18.72 -23.26 -8.03
N LYS A 74 19.35 -24.09 -7.18
CA LYS A 74 18.66 -25.07 -6.34
C LYS A 74 17.64 -24.46 -5.37
N ASN A 75 17.76 -23.17 -5.04
CA ASN A 75 16.82 -22.50 -4.13
C ASN A 75 15.58 -21.94 -4.84
N ALA A 76 15.52 -21.99 -6.18
CA ALA A 76 14.39 -21.48 -6.96
C ALA A 76 13.09 -22.25 -6.66
N GLU A 77 13.18 -23.56 -6.43
CA GLU A 77 12.03 -24.41 -6.04
C GLU A 77 11.43 -24.02 -4.68
N MET A 78 12.15 -23.21 -3.89
CA MET A 78 11.70 -22.75 -2.58
C MET A 78 11.12 -21.35 -2.61
N LEU A 79 10.94 -20.72 -3.78
CA LEU A 79 10.39 -19.38 -3.92
C LEU A 79 9.03 -19.28 -3.21
N PRO A 80 8.86 -18.39 -2.21
CA PRO A 80 7.58 -18.19 -1.57
C PRO A 80 6.64 -17.38 -2.48
N PRO A 81 5.42 -17.88 -2.79
CA PRO A 81 4.41 -17.09 -3.49
C PRO A 81 3.80 -16.09 -2.50
N LEU A 82 4.37 -14.89 -2.41
CA LEU A 82 3.96 -13.85 -1.48
C LEU A 82 3.40 -12.63 -2.24
N PHE A 83 2.17 -12.27 -1.94
CA PHE A 83 1.49 -11.11 -2.49
C PHE A 83 1.77 -9.87 -1.65
N ARG A 84 2.11 -8.77 -2.32
CA ARG A 84 2.41 -7.47 -1.71
C ARG A 84 1.92 -6.33 -2.58
N TYR A 85 2.00 -5.13 -2.02
CA TYR A 85 1.49 -3.91 -2.66
C TYR A 85 2.53 -3.20 -3.55
N CYS A 86 3.82 -3.52 -3.36
CA CYS A 86 4.88 -3.03 -4.22
C CYS A 86 5.97 -4.09 -4.43
N GLY A 87 6.83 -3.84 -5.42
CA GLY A 87 7.99 -4.64 -5.77
C GLY A 87 9.04 -3.76 -6.44
N ASP A 88 10.25 -4.28 -6.58
CA ASP A 88 11.38 -3.63 -7.25
C ASP A 88 12.16 -4.63 -8.13
N ASP A 89 13.21 -4.15 -8.80
CA ASP A 89 14.07 -4.95 -9.69
C ASP A 89 14.86 -6.06 -8.98
N LYS A 90 14.84 -6.07 -7.64
CA LYS A 90 15.60 -6.98 -6.78
C LYS A 90 14.70 -7.92 -5.99
N THR A 91 13.39 -7.86 -6.18
CA THR A 91 12.41 -8.64 -5.45
C THR A 91 11.48 -9.42 -6.36
N LEU A 92 10.90 -10.49 -5.82
CA LEU A 92 10.05 -11.45 -6.53
C LEU A 92 8.65 -11.53 -5.90
N ASP A 93 8.28 -10.55 -5.08
CA ASP A 93 6.95 -10.41 -4.52
C ASP A 93 5.92 -10.20 -5.65
N ILE A 94 4.76 -10.86 -5.54
CA ILE A 94 3.69 -10.76 -6.52
C ILE A 94 2.88 -9.50 -6.21
N VAL A 95 2.91 -8.52 -7.13
CA VAL A 95 2.22 -7.25 -6.91
C VAL A 95 0.70 -7.43 -7.00
N PHE A 96 -0.01 -6.90 -6.01
CA PHE A 96 -1.46 -6.87 -5.90
C PHE A 96 -1.93 -5.42 -5.72
N PRO A 97 -3.10 -5.02 -6.26
CA PRO A 97 -3.69 -3.71 -6.00
C PRO A 97 -3.75 -3.43 -4.50
N ASP A 98 -3.23 -2.28 -4.07
CA ASP A 98 -3.18 -1.98 -2.66
C ASP A 98 -4.55 -1.71 -2.04
N TRP A 99 -4.60 -1.77 -0.71
CA TRP A 99 -5.81 -1.53 0.06
C TRP A 99 -6.43 -0.15 -0.23
N SER A 100 -5.59 0.82 -0.62
CA SER A 100 -6.00 2.21 -0.83
C SER A 100 -6.95 2.38 -2.01
N PHE A 101 -6.98 1.43 -2.95
CA PHE A 101 -7.96 1.41 -4.02
C PHE A 101 -9.40 1.39 -3.49
N TRP A 102 -9.63 0.72 -2.35
CA TRP A 102 -10.92 0.68 -1.66
C TRP A 102 -11.05 1.72 -0.54
N GLY A 103 -10.00 2.52 -0.32
CA GLY A 103 -9.94 3.57 0.68
C GLY A 103 -8.97 3.28 1.82
N TRP A 104 -8.69 4.32 2.60
CA TRP A 104 -7.87 4.22 3.81
C TRP A 104 -8.39 5.25 4.84
N PRO A 105 -9.37 4.86 5.69
CA PRO A 105 -10.09 5.78 6.55
C PRO A 105 -9.19 6.43 7.61
N GLU A 106 -8.16 5.72 8.07
CA GLU A 106 -7.21 6.19 9.09
C GLU A 106 -6.46 7.46 8.66
N ILE A 107 -6.35 7.73 7.36
CA ILE A 107 -5.77 8.96 6.82
C ILE A 107 -6.67 9.67 5.80
N ASN A 108 -7.98 9.41 5.87
CA ASN A 108 -9.01 10.06 5.07
C ASN A 108 -8.80 9.94 3.54
N ILE A 109 -8.29 8.79 3.08
CA ILE A 109 -8.26 8.46 1.64
C ILE A 109 -9.59 7.82 1.28
N LYS A 110 -10.29 8.44 0.32
CA LYS A 110 -11.53 7.91 -0.25
C LYS A 110 -11.25 6.69 -1.14
N PRO A 111 -12.23 5.78 -1.34
CA PRO A 111 -12.16 4.78 -2.39
C PRO A 111 -11.90 5.43 -3.75
N TRP A 112 -11.22 4.70 -4.65
CA TRP A 112 -10.73 5.23 -5.91
C TRP A 112 -11.83 5.88 -6.77
N ASP A 113 -13.01 5.27 -6.87
CA ASP A 113 -14.11 5.79 -7.68
C ASP A 113 -14.56 7.19 -7.22
N ALA A 114 -14.64 7.41 -5.91
CA ALA A 114 -14.99 8.71 -5.35
C ALA A 114 -13.83 9.71 -5.46
N LEU A 115 -12.61 9.27 -5.16
CA LEU A 115 -11.41 10.11 -5.27
C LEU A 115 -11.18 10.60 -6.70
N LYS A 116 -11.42 9.75 -7.70
CA LYS A 116 -11.29 10.08 -9.12
C LYS A 116 -12.18 11.24 -9.52
N GLU A 117 -13.44 11.27 -9.07
CA GLU A 117 -14.35 12.37 -9.37
C GLU A 117 -13.94 13.67 -8.67
N ASP A 118 -13.44 13.60 -7.43
CA ASP A 118 -12.86 14.76 -6.74
C ASP A 118 -11.64 15.32 -7.48
N LEU A 119 -10.74 14.44 -7.95
CA LEU A 119 -9.56 14.82 -8.73
C LEU A 119 -9.95 15.45 -10.06
N LYS A 120 -10.96 14.91 -10.75
CA LYS A 120 -11.50 15.46 -11.99
C LYS A 120 -12.11 16.85 -11.76
N ALA A 121 -12.93 16.99 -10.73
CA ALA A 121 -13.52 18.27 -10.35
C ALA A 121 -12.42 19.30 -10.00
N GLY A 122 -11.40 18.89 -9.22
CA GLY A 122 -10.25 19.72 -8.89
C GLY A 122 -9.44 20.16 -10.11
N ASN A 123 -9.20 19.24 -11.05
CA ASN A 123 -8.47 19.51 -12.29
C ASN A 123 -9.17 20.54 -13.19
N ASN A 124 -10.50 20.57 -13.16
CA ASN A 124 -11.32 21.48 -13.96
C ASN A 124 -11.45 22.89 -13.35
N ARG A 125 -11.00 23.12 -12.11
CA ARG A 125 -11.10 24.43 -11.45
C ARG A 125 -10.15 25.47 -12.06
N VAL A 126 -8.99 25.06 -12.55
CA VAL A 126 -7.94 25.95 -13.04
C VAL A 126 -7.30 25.32 -14.27
N ARG A 127 -7.29 26.07 -15.39
CA ARG A 127 -6.63 25.64 -16.63
C ARG A 127 -5.13 25.54 -16.39
N TRP A 128 -4.45 24.70 -17.16
CA TRP A 128 -3.01 24.47 -17.01
C TRP A 128 -2.19 25.77 -16.97
N MET A 129 -2.44 26.69 -17.91
CA MET A 129 -1.71 27.96 -18.02
C MET A 129 -1.98 28.95 -16.87
N ASP A 130 -3.08 28.76 -16.13
CA ASP A 130 -3.47 29.62 -15.02
C ASP A 130 -3.03 29.03 -13.66
N ARG A 131 -2.30 27.90 -13.64
CA ARG A 131 -1.79 27.29 -12.40
C ARG A 131 -0.57 28.05 -11.89
N GLU A 132 -0.48 28.17 -10.58
CA GLU A 132 0.70 28.72 -9.90
C GLU A 132 1.96 27.95 -10.33
N PRO A 133 3.04 28.63 -10.77
CA PRO A 133 4.23 28.00 -11.34
C PRO A 133 5.19 27.49 -10.25
N TYR A 134 4.65 26.86 -9.21
CA TYR A 134 5.41 26.31 -8.10
C TYR A 134 5.40 24.78 -8.10
N ALA A 135 6.56 24.19 -7.82
CA ALA A 135 6.61 22.80 -7.43
C ALA A 135 5.95 22.66 -6.04
N TYR A 136 4.91 21.84 -5.91
CA TYR A 136 4.18 21.65 -4.67
C TYR A 136 4.37 20.24 -4.11
N TRP A 137 4.66 20.14 -2.81
CA TRP A 137 4.67 18.86 -2.11
C TRP A 137 4.13 19.02 -0.69
N LYS A 138 3.31 18.05 -0.25
CA LYS A 138 2.84 17.96 1.13
C LYS A 138 2.88 16.50 1.60
N GLY A 139 3.53 16.24 2.72
CA GLY A 139 3.62 14.88 3.25
C GLY A 139 4.55 14.72 4.44
N ASN A 140 4.71 13.49 4.92
CA ASN A 140 5.59 13.19 6.05
C ASN A 140 7.06 13.07 5.56
N PRO A 141 7.97 13.96 5.97
CA PRO A 141 9.37 13.90 5.56
C PRO A 141 10.18 12.85 6.33
N SER A 142 9.69 12.40 7.48
CA SER A 142 10.44 11.50 8.38
C SER A 142 10.58 10.08 7.83
N VAL A 143 9.77 9.69 6.84
CA VAL A 143 9.73 8.32 6.31
C VAL A 143 10.84 7.99 5.30
N SER A 144 11.61 8.98 4.83
CA SER A 144 12.73 8.74 3.91
C SER A 144 13.75 9.87 3.96
N GLY A 145 15.05 9.53 3.87
CA GLY A 145 16.12 10.51 3.77
C GLY A 145 15.94 11.47 2.59
N THR A 146 15.52 10.96 1.43
CA THR A 146 15.24 11.78 0.24
C THR A 146 14.16 12.83 0.48
N ARG A 147 13.13 12.52 1.29
CA ARG A 147 12.10 13.50 1.63
C ARG A 147 12.60 14.57 2.61
N LYS A 148 13.54 14.22 3.50
CA LYS A 148 14.22 15.22 4.35
C LYS A 148 15.07 16.17 3.51
N GLU A 149 15.76 15.65 2.50
CA GLU A 149 16.51 16.48 1.55
C GLU A 149 15.58 17.37 0.72
N LEU A 150 14.44 16.85 0.25
CA LEU A 150 13.43 17.63 -0.47
C LEU A 150 12.97 18.85 0.34
N VAL A 151 12.76 18.74 1.65
CA VAL A 151 12.36 19.86 2.51
C VAL A 151 13.39 21.01 2.51
N LYS A 152 14.67 20.75 2.25
CA LYS A 152 15.70 21.79 2.16
C LYS A 152 15.54 22.68 0.92
N CYS A 153 14.74 22.27 -0.05
CA CYS A 153 14.41 23.09 -1.23
C CYS A 153 13.32 24.15 -0.95
N ASN A 154 12.82 24.25 0.29
CA ASN A 154 11.87 25.32 0.63
C ASN A 154 12.58 26.69 0.64
N VAL A 155 11.78 27.77 0.59
CA VAL A 155 12.31 29.15 0.56
C VAL A 155 13.22 29.40 1.76
N SER A 156 14.42 29.93 1.49
CA SER A 156 15.36 30.40 2.51
C SER A 156 15.63 31.90 2.36
N SER A 157 16.39 32.48 3.29
CA SER A 157 16.87 33.87 3.15
C SER A 157 17.83 34.07 1.98
N THR A 158 18.41 32.97 1.46
CA THR A 158 19.45 33.01 0.42
C THR A 158 18.97 32.54 -0.94
N HIS A 159 17.88 31.77 -1.04
CA HIS A 159 17.40 31.20 -2.29
C HIS A 159 15.91 30.81 -2.26
N ASP A 160 15.19 31.06 -3.35
CA ASP A 160 13.84 30.50 -3.61
C ASP A 160 13.92 29.56 -4.83
N TRP A 161 13.67 28.26 -4.58
CA TRP A 161 13.67 27.21 -5.61
C TRP A 161 12.35 27.15 -6.41
N ASN A 162 11.43 28.10 -6.22
CA ASN A 162 10.04 28.02 -6.70
C ASN A 162 9.33 26.73 -6.23
N ALA A 163 9.68 26.26 -5.03
CA ALA A 163 9.07 25.09 -4.41
C ALA A 163 8.30 25.47 -3.14
N ARG A 164 7.16 24.81 -2.90
CA ARG A 164 6.29 25.00 -1.75
C ARG A 164 6.08 23.64 -1.10
N ILE A 165 6.87 23.38 -0.06
CA ILE A 165 7.06 22.05 0.53
C ILE A 165 6.58 22.09 1.98
N TYR A 166 5.52 21.34 2.27
CA TYR A 166 4.84 21.36 3.55
C TYR A 166 4.97 20.01 4.26
N ALA A 167 5.59 20.01 5.44
CA ALA A 167 5.60 18.84 6.29
C ALA A 167 4.19 18.59 6.86
N GLN A 168 3.65 17.40 6.59
CA GLN A 168 2.43 16.90 7.18
C GLN A 168 2.75 15.65 7.97
N VAL A 169 2.82 15.79 9.29
CA VAL A 169 2.95 14.68 10.23
C VAL A 169 1.54 14.30 10.67
N THR A 170 0.98 13.26 10.07
CA THR A 170 -0.17 12.58 10.67
C THR A 170 0.34 11.92 11.94
N TYR A 171 0.01 12.49 13.11
CA TYR A 171 0.21 11.80 14.37
C TYR A 171 -0.58 10.50 14.28
N PHE A 172 0.13 9.39 14.14
CA PHE A 172 -0.46 8.07 14.32
C PHE A 172 -0.95 8.03 15.76
N CYS A 173 -2.26 8.19 15.96
CA CYS A 173 -2.88 7.88 17.22
C CYS A 173 -2.81 6.35 17.35
N SER A 174 -1.66 5.84 17.77
CA SER A 174 -1.56 4.53 18.39
C SER A 174 -2.36 4.64 19.68
N LEU A 175 -3.64 4.28 19.60
CA LEU A 175 -4.41 3.85 20.75
C LEU A 175 -3.67 2.64 21.34
N PHE A 176 -2.71 2.91 22.23
CA PHE A 176 -2.34 1.98 23.27
C PHE A 176 -3.62 1.75 24.07
N ILE A 177 -4.31 0.66 23.78
CA ILE A 177 -5.29 0.10 24.72
C ILE A 177 -4.43 -0.46 25.87
N PRO A 178 -4.46 0.14 27.08
CA PRO A 178 -3.81 -0.48 28.22
C PRO A 178 -4.56 -1.77 28.51
N SER A 179 -3.84 -2.89 28.64
CA SER A 179 -4.42 -4.12 29.19
C SER A 179 -4.96 -3.82 30.59
N PRO A 180 -6.23 -4.16 30.91
CA PRO A 180 -6.68 -4.08 32.28
C PRO A 180 -5.88 -5.07 33.13
N GLN A 181 -5.33 -4.57 34.23
CA GLN A 181 -4.80 -5.39 35.32
C GLN A 181 -5.92 -6.17 35.99
#